data_AF-A0A932A2R2-F1
#
_entry.id   AF-A0A932A2R2-F1
#
_cell.length_a   1.000
_cell.length_b   1.000
_cell.length_c   1.000
_cell.angle_alpha   90.00
_cell.angle_beta   90.00
_cell.angle_gamma   90.00
#
_symmetry.space_group_name_H-M   'P 1'
#
loop_
_entity.id
_entity.type
_entity.pdbx_description
1 polymer ?
#
loop_
_entity_poly.entity_id
_entity_poly.type
_entity_poly.pdbx_seq_one_letter_code
_entity_poly.pdbx_strand_id
1 'polypeptide(L)'
;MRQKEGKALAEALLQYVKEFEGIVAQIAQAKEELADQYERKLRERITKLTDEKSLDHARLHQEVAYLVEKADISEEVTRLQSHIQQFRATSQKENTIGKNLDFLLQEMNREINTIGSKSLDSKVPNLAIQCKSLLEKMREQVQNVE
;
A
#
# COMPACT_ATOMS: atom_id res chain seq x y z
N MET A 1 17.37 -29.58 15.95
CA MET A 1 16.16 -28.85 16.36
C MET A 1 16.23 -27.40 15.92
N ARG A 2 17.24 -26.63 16.36
CA ARG A 2 17.52 -25.23 15.92
C ARG A 2 17.47 -24.96 14.41
N GLN A 3 18.09 -25.81 13.56
CA GLN A 3 18.05 -25.61 12.11
C GLN A 3 16.66 -25.83 11.48
N LYS A 4 15.83 -26.70 12.07
CA LYS A 4 14.46 -26.92 11.58
C LYS A 4 13.54 -25.76 11.99
N GLU A 5 13.71 -25.23 13.20
CA GLU A 5 12.99 -24.03 13.67
C GLU A 5 13.35 -22.81 12.82
N GLY A 6 14.65 -22.54 12.59
CA GLY A 6 15.08 -21.42 11.75
C GLY A 6 14.53 -21.50 10.31
N LYS A 7 14.45 -22.71 9.74
CA LYS A 7 13.85 -22.92 8.41
C LYS A 7 12.35 -22.64 8.38
N ALA A 8 11.61 -23.14 9.36
CA ALA A 8 10.17 -22.89 9.48
C ALA A 8 9.88 -21.39 9.69
N LEU A 9 10.72 -20.70 10.47
CA LEU A 9 10.58 -19.26 10.69
C LEU A 9 10.83 -18.45 9.42
N ALA A 10 11.84 -18.83 8.62
CA ALA A 10 12.13 -18.19 7.34
C ALA A 10 11.03 -18.43 6.30
N GLU A 11 10.46 -19.64 6.23
CA GLU A 11 9.33 -19.96 5.35
C GLU A 11 8.09 -19.14 5.70
N ALA A 12 7.78 -18.98 6.99
CA ALA A 12 6.69 -18.13 7.45
C ALA A 12 6.89 -16.66 7.06
N LEU A 13 8.11 -16.13 7.22
CA LEU A 13 8.43 -14.76 6.81
C LEU A 13 8.19 -14.54 5.32
N LEU A 14 8.66 -15.46 4.47
CA LEU A 14 8.45 -15.37 3.02
C LEU A 14 6.98 -15.45 2.62
N GLN A 15 6.18 -16.21 3.38
CA GLN A 15 4.73 -16.28 3.18
C GLN A 15 4.06 -14.93 3.50
N TYR A 16 4.44 -14.26 4.59
CA TYR A 16 3.95 -12.92 4.91
C TYR A 16 4.34 -11.89 3.84
N VAL A 17 5.58 -11.93 3.34
CA VAL A 17 6.02 -11.04 2.24
C VAL A 17 5.16 -11.27 1.00
N LYS A 18 4.86 -12.52 0.66
CA LYS A 18 4.02 -12.85 -0.51
C LYS A 18 2.58 -12.36 -0.34
N GLU A 19 2.00 -12.52 0.85
CA GLU A 19 0.67 -12.00 1.16
C GLU A 19 0.64 -10.47 1.07
N PHE A 20 1.63 -9.81 1.67
CA PHE A 20 1.80 -8.36 1.63
C PHE A 20 1.87 -7.84 0.19
N GLU A 21 2.70 -8.45 -0.64
CA GLU A 21 2.84 -8.12 -2.07
C GLU A 21 1.51 -8.27 -2.84
N GLY A 22 0.72 -9.31 -2.52
CA GLY A 22 -0.61 -9.49 -3.09
C GLY A 22 -1.61 -8.39 -2.70
N ILE A 23 -1.51 -7.85 -1.49
CA ILE A 23 -2.33 -6.70 -1.06
C ILE A 23 -1.85 -5.41 -1.72
N VAL A 24 -0.54 -5.21 -1.86
CA VAL A 24 0.03 -4.06 -2.58
C VAL A 24 -0.42 -4.05 -4.05
N ALA A 25 -0.51 -5.20 -4.70
CA ALA A 25 -1.06 -5.30 -6.06
C ALA A 25 -2.54 -4.86 -6.13
N GLN A 26 -3.36 -5.21 -5.13
CA GLN A 26 -4.75 -4.74 -5.04
C GLN A 26 -4.84 -3.23 -4.83
N ILE A 27 -3.94 -2.66 -4.01
CA ILE A 27 -3.84 -1.21 -3.82
C ILE A 27 -3.49 -0.53 -5.16
N ALA A 28 -2.53 -1.08 -5.91
CA ALA A 28 -2.15 -0.56 -7.22
C ALA A 28 -3.31 -0.59 -8.22
N GLN A 29 -4.11 -1.65 -8.22
CA GLN A 29 -5.27 -1.79 -9.10
C GLN A 29 -6.39 -0.79 -8.77
N ALA A 30 -6.60 -0.46 -7.49
CA ALA A 30 -7.61 0.53 -7.09
C ALA A 30 -7.38 1.93 -7.71
N LYS A 31 -6.14 2.23 -8.14
CA LYS A 31 -5.81 3.47 -8.85
C LYS A 31 -6.48 3.57 -10.22
N GLU A 32 -6.67 2.46 -10.93
CA GLU A 32 -7.15 2.49 -12.33
C GLU A 32 -8.56 3.06 -12.44
N GLU A 33 -9.38 2.87 -11.40
CA GLU A 33 -10.76 3.36 -11.34
C GLU A 33 -10.90 4.75 -10.69
N LEU A 34 -9.80 5.33 -10.23
CA LEU A 34 -9.83 6.48 -9.31
C LEU A 34 -10.45 7.73 -9.93
N ALA A 35 -10.08 8.05 -11.18
CA ALA A 35 -10.60 9.22 -11.89
C ALA A 35 -12.13 9.12 -12.10
N ASP A 36 -12.58 7.99 -12.64
CA ASP A 36 -13.99 7.71 -12.91
C ASP A 36 -14.83 7.73 -11.62
N GLN A 37 -14.29 7.17 -10.53
CA GLN A 37 -14.94 7.19 -9.23
C GLN A 37 -15.13 8.62 -8.70
N TYR A 38 -14.13 9.50 -8.85
CA TYR A 38 -14.24 10.89 -8.39
C TYR A 38 -15.18 11.70 -9.25
N GLU A 39 -15.11 11.57 -10.58
CA GLU A 39 -16.02 12.27 -11.48
C GLU A 39 -17.46 11.94 -11.14
N ARG A 40 -17.78 10.64 -10.98
CA ARG A 40 -19.11 10.19 -10.60
C ARG A 40 -19.55 10.79 -9.25
N LYS A 41 -18.70 10.69 -8.22
CA LYS A 41 -19.02 11.23 -6.87
C LYS A 41 -19.23 12.74 -6.87
N LEU A 42 -18.40 13.49 -7.60
CA LEU A 42 -18.50 14.95 -7.70
C LEU A 42 -19.77 15.35 -8.47
N ARG A 43 -20.01 14.72 -9.63
CA ARG A 43 -21.21 14.95 -10.43
C ARG A 43 -22.47 14.70 -9.62
N GLU A 44 -22.56 13.55 -8.93
CA GLU A 44 -23.69 13.22 -8.04
C GLU A 44 -23.92 14.23 -6.91
N ARG A 45 -22.84 14.82 -6.37
CA ARG A 45 -22.96 15.87 -5.34
C ARG A 45 -23.45 17.19 -5.92
N ILE A 46 -22.96 17.56 -7.11
CA ILE A 46 -23.34 18.82 -7.76
C ILE A 46 -24.80 18.75 -8.22
N THR A 47 -25.22 17.64 -8.83
CA THR A 47 -26.61 17.47 -9.31
C THR A 47 -27.65 17.39 -8.18
N LYS A 48 -27.22 17.14 -6.93
CA LYS A 48 -28.08 17.31 -5.74
C LYS A 48 -28.30 18.77 -5.34
N LEU A 49 -27.41 19.67 -5.77
CA LEU A 49 -27.42 21.10 -5.42
C LEU A 49 -27.94 21.98 -6.56
N THR A 50 -27.86 21.52 -7.81
CA THR A 50 -28.28 22.26 -9.01
C THR A 50 -28.81 21.30 -10.08
N ASP A 51 -29.54 21.84 -11.06
CA ASP A 51 -30.02 21.07 -12.22
C ASP A 51 -28.82 20.66 -13.10
N GLU A 52 -28.81 19.41 -13.57
CA GLU A 52 -27.69 18.81 -14.31
C GLU A 52 -27.36 19.57 -15.59
N LYS A 53 -28.36 20.21 -16.22
CA LYS A 53 -28.18 21.04 -17.42
C LYS A 53 -27.32 22.29 -17.19
N SER A 54 -27.14 22.71 -15.94
CA SER A 54 -26.29 23.84 -15.55
C SER A 54 -24.86 23.45 -15.21
N LEU A 55 -24.51 22.16 -15.34
CA LEU A 55 -23.19 21.64 -15.00
C LEU A 55 -22.14 22.13 -16.01
N ASP A 56 -21.14 22.85 -15.49
CA ASP A 56 -19.93 23.17 -16.24
C ASP A 56 -18.98 21.95 -16.22
N HIS A 57 -18.97 21.21 -17.34
CA HIS A 57 -18.12 20.05 -17.50
C HIS A 57 -16.63 20.38 -17.49
N ALA A 58 -16.21 21.55 -17.99
CA ALA A 58 -14.80 21.92 -18.00
C ALA A 58 -14.30 22.13 -16.57
N ARG A 59 -15.09 22.82 -15.74
CA ARG A 59 -14.79 22.99 -14.32
C ARG A 59 -14.81 21.66 -13.57
N LEU A 60 -15.78 20.78 -13.85
CA LEU A 60 -15.84 19.45 -13.24
C LEU A 60 -14.56 18.65 -13.53
N HIS A 61 -14.13 18.55 -14.79
CA HIS A 61 -12.93 17.79 -15.13
C HIS A 61 -11.67 18.38 -14.48
N GLN A 62 -11.56 19.70 -14.38
CA GLN A 62 -10.44 20.34 -13.70
C GLN A 62 -10.39 19.98 -12.21
N GLU A 63 -11.53 19.99 -11.52
CA GLU A 63 -11.61 19.57 -10.12
C GLU A 63 -11.28 18.08 -9.95
N VAL A 64 -11.77 17.23 -10.86
CA VAL A 64 -11.43 15.79 -10.86
C VAL A 64 -9.92 15.59 -11.03
N ALA A 65 -9.28 16.26 -11.98
CA ALA A 65 -7.84 16.17 -12.18
C ALA A 65 -7.05 16.58 -10.92
N TYR A 66 -7.46 17.66 -10.27
CA TYR A 66 -6.84 18.11 -9.02
C TYR A 66 -7.01 17.10 -7.87
N LEU A 67 -8.18 16.47 -7.74
CA LEU A 67 -8.40 15.43 -6.73
C LEU A 67 -7.62 14.15 -7.02
N VAL A 68 -7.54 13.74 -8.29
CA VAL A 68 -6.75 12.58 -8.72
C VAL A 68 -5.28 12.79 -8.39
N GLU A 69 -4.73 13.96 -8.69
CA GLU A 69 -3.34 14.31 -8.34
C GLU A 69 -3.09 14.20 -6.83
N LYS A 70 -4.02 14.73 -6.01
CA LYS A 70 -3.91 14.64 -4.55
C LYS A 70 -4.01 13.23 -3.99
N ALA A 71 -4.79 12.38 -4.66
CA ALA A 71 -4.99 10.99 -4.28
C ALA A 71 -3.99 10.04 -4.95
N ASP A 72 -3.03 10.56 -5.74
CA ASP A 72 -2.04 9.73 -6.39
C ASP A 72 -1.06 9.13 -5.37
N ILE A 73 -0.94 7.81 -5.44
CA ILE A 73 -0.12 6.97 -4.58
C ILE A 73 0.96 6.22 -5.38
N SER A 74 1.17 6.59 -6.66
CA SER A 74 2.08 5.90 -7.58
C SER A 74 3.51 5.82 -7.07
N GLU A 75 3.98 6.91 -6.48
CA GLU A 75 5.34 6.99 -5.94
C GLU A 75 5.50 6.05 -4.75
N GLU A 76 4.54 6.07 -3.82
CA GLU A 76 4.52 5.20 -2.64
C GLU A 76 4.48 3.72 -3.03
N VAL A 77 3.64 3.35 -4.01
CA VAL A 77 3.56 1.96 -4.52
C VAL A 77 4.90 1.53 -5.12
N THR A 78 5.54 2.40 -5.92
CA THR A 78 6.83 2.12 -6.54
C THR A 78 7.93 1.94 -5.49
N ARG A 79 8.01 2.85 -4.50
CA ARG A 79 8.94 2.74 -3.37
C ARG A 79 8.71 1.45 -2.58
N LEU A 80 7.45 1.13 -2.30
CA LEU A 80 7.08 -0.08 -1.57
C LEU A 80 7.49 -1.36 -2.30
N GLN A 81 7.29 -1.43 -3.62
CA GLN A 81 7.77 -2.55 -4.45
C GLN A 81 9.29 -2.71 -4.38
N SER A 82 10.04 -1.60 -4.43
CA SER A 82 11.49 -1.59 -4.27
C SER A 82 11.89 -2.12 -2.87
N HIS A 83 11.23 -1.67 -1.80
CA HIS A 83 11.49 -2.15 -0.44
C HIS A 83 11.19 -3.66 -0.29
N ILE A 84 10.11 -4.17 -0.87
CA ILE A 84 9.79 -5.62 -0.88
C ILE A 84 10.92 -6.41 -1.54
N GLN A 85 11.42 -5.97 -2.69
CA GLN A 85 12.52 -6.64 -3.39
C GLN A 85 13.81 -6.63 -2.55
N GLN A 86 14.14 -5.49 -1.95
CA GLN A 86 15.29 -5.36 -1.05
C GLN A 86 15.15 -6.23 0.20
N PHE A 87 13.93 -6.36 0.74
CA PHE A 87 13.64 -7.21 1.89
C PHE A 87 13.90 -8.68 1.56
N ARG A 88 13.38 -9.17 0.42
CA ARG A 88 13.61 -10.54 -0.05
C ARG A 88 15.09 -10.83 -0.29
N ALA A 89 15.80 -9.91 -0.93
CA ALA A 89 17.24 -10.07 -1.19
C ALA A 89 18.06 -10.05 0.11
N THR A 90 17.66 -9.24 1.08
CA THR A 90 18.35 -9.14 2.38
C THR A 90 18.09 -10.38 3.22
N SER A 91 16.86 -10.91 3.25
CA SER A 91 16.47 -12.09 4.04
C SER A 91 17.18 -13.38 3.65
N GLN A 92 17.86 -13.41 2.49
CA GLN A 92 18.60 -14.58 1.98
C GLN A 92 20.09 -14.54 2.30
N LYS A 93 20.61 -13.47 2.91
CA LYS A 93 22.05 -13.33 3.22
C LYS A 93 22.39 -14.05 4.53
N GLU A 94 23.57 -14.67 4.60
CA GLU A 94 24.01 -15.49 5.75
C GLU A 94 24.55 -14.70 6.95
N ASN A 95 24.49 -13.35 6.94
CA ASN A 95 25.04 -12.48 7.98
C ASN A 95 23.95 -11.97 8.96
N THR A 96 24.35 -11.27 10.03
CA THR A 96 23.43 -10.55 10.92
C THR A 96 22.70 -9.44 10.15
N ILE A 97 21.49 -9.75 9.69
CA ILE A 97 20.68 -8.88 8.82
C ILE A 97 19.47 -8.27 9.51
N GLY A 98 19.16 -8.62 10.77
CA GLY A 98 17.90 -8.20 11.40
C GLY A 98 17.72 -6.69 11.47
N LYS A 99 18.76 -5.92 11.86
CA LYS A 99 18.73 -4.45 11.77
C LYS A 99 18.40 -3.90 10.37
N ASN A 100 18.90 -4.52 9.31
CA ASN A 100 18.61 -4.08 7.94
C ASN A 100 17.17 -4.44 7.53
N LEU A 101 16.67 -5.59 7.96
CA LEU A 101 15.29 -6.00 7.74
C LEU A 101 14.33 -5.10 8.53
N ASP A 102 14.65 -4.75 9.77
CA ASP A 102 13.89 -3.80 10.60
C ASP A 102 13.80 -2.42 9.95
N PHE A 103 14.91 -1.91 9.41
CA PHE A 103 14.90 -0.66 8.65
C PHE A 103 13.96 -0.74 7.45
N LEU A 104 14.02 -1.82 6.67
CA LEU A 104 13.12 -2.00 5.53
C LEU A 104 11.65 -2.09 5.94
N LEU A 105 11.34 -2.77 7.05
CA LEU A 105 9.97 -2.82 7.59
C LEU A 105 9.46 -1.44 8.01
N GLN A 106 10.32 -0.60 8.57
CA GLN A 106 9.97 0.79 8.91
C GLN A 106 9.66 1.61 7.67
N GLU A 107 10.50 1.52 6.63
CA GLU A 107 10.26 2.21 5.37
C GLU A 107 8.97 1.71 4.69
N MET A 108 8.74 0.39 4.66
CA MET A 108 7.48 -0.18 4.17
C MET A 108 6.25 0.32 4.94
N ASN A 109 6.34 0.44 6.26
CA ASN A 109 5.27 0.99 7.09
C ASN A 109 5.02 2.47 6.77
N ARG A 110 6.08 3.25 6.57
CA ARG A 110 5.98 4.66 6.17
C ARG A 110 5.22 4.83 4.85
N GLU A 111 5.52 4.00 3.85
CA GLU A 111 4.79 4.03 2.58
C GLU A 111 3.32 3.66 2.75
N ILE A 112 3.02 2.60 3.51
CA ILE A 112 1.63 2.19 3.80
C ILE A 112 0.84 3.27 4.54
N ASN A 113 1.46 4.01 5.46
CA ASN A 113 0.82 5.15 6.14
C ASN A 113 0.46 6.26 5.14
N THR A 114 1.39 6.59 4.25
CA THR A 114 1.17 7.62 3.23
C THR A 114 0.04 7.20 2.29
N ILE A 115 0.06 5.95 1.77
CA ILE A 115 -1.01 5.37 0.94
C ILE A 115 -2.37 5.46 1.64
N GLY A 116 -2.43 5.01 2.90
CA GLY A 116 -3.67 5.02 3.68
C GLY A 116 -4.22 6.42 3.92
N SER A 117 -3.35 7.43 4.06
CA SER A 117 -3.74 8.82 4.30
C SER A 117 -4.10 9.61 3.05
N LYS A 118 -3.47 9.32 1.90
CA LYS A 118 -3.73 9.96 0.61
C LYS A 118 -4.97 9.42 -0.10
N SER A 119 -5.26 8.13 0.06
CA SER A 119 -6.36 7.51 -0.68
C SER A 119 -7.72 8.01 -0.21
N LEU A 120 -8.56 8.43 -1.17
CA LEU A 120 -10.00 8.68 -0.94
C LEU A 120 -10.89 7.58 -1.55
N ASP A 121 -10.30 6.48 -2.06
CA ASP A 121 -11.02 5.22 -2.27
C ASP A 121 -11.21 4.52 -0.92
N SER A 122 -12.46 4.23 -0.57
CA SER A 122 -12.87 3.50 0.64
C SER A 122 -12.23 2.11 0.82
N LYS A 123 -11.76 1.47 -0.26
CA LYS A 123 -11.13 0.14 -0.22
C LYS A 123 -9.69 0.21 0.30
N VAL A 124 -8.94 1.24 -0.09
CA VAL A 124 -7.49 1.33 0.19
C VAL A 124 -7.17 1.45 1.68
N PRO A 125 -7.90 2.20 2.53
CA PRO A 125 -7.68 2.21 3.98
C PRO A 125 -7.76 0.81 4.61
N ASN A 126 -8.72 -0.01 4.17
CA ASN A 126 -8.86 -1.38 4.67
C ASN A 126 -7.68 -2.26 4.24
N LEU A 127 -7.24 -2.13 2.98
CA LEU A 127 -6.04 -2.82 2.48
C LEU A 127 -4.78 -2.37 3.24
N ALA A 128 -4.64 -1.07 3.51
CA ALA A 128 -3.53 -0.52 4.28
C ALA A 128 -3.50 -1.05 5.72
N ILE A 129 -4.66 -1.24 6.38
CA ILE A 129 -4.74 -1.87 7.70
C ILE A 129 -4.26 -3.33 7.66
N GLN A 130 -4.66 -4.09 6.63
CA GLN A 130 -4.18 -5.47 6.45
C GLN A 130 -2.67 -5.52 6.24
N CYS A 131 -2.13 -4.63 5.41
CA CYS A 131 -0.68 -4.45 5.24
C CYS A 131 0.03 -4.17 6.57
N LYS A 132 -0.50 -3.27 7.41
CA LYS A 132 0.07 -2.99 8.74
C LYS A 132 0.10 -4.22 9.64
N SER A 133 -0.96 -5.02 9.64
CA SER A 133 -1.00 -6.27 10.41
C SER A 133 0.08 -7.25 9.95
N LEU A 134 0.31 -7.37 8.64
CA LEU A 134 1.38 -8.21 8.10
C LEU A 134 2.77 -7.67 8.45
N LEU A 135 2.98 -6.35 8.39
CA LEU A 135 4.26 -5.74 8.76
C LEU A 135 4.62 -6.00 10.22
N GLU A 136 3.64 -5.96 11.14
CA GLU A 136 3.89 -6.30 12.54
C GLU A 136 4.26 -7.78 12.70
N LYS A 137 3.56 -8.70 12.03
CA LYS A 137 3.93 -10.13 12.04
C LYS A 137 5.33 -10.37 11.48
N MET A 138 5.69 -9.66 10.41
CA MET A 138 7.03 -9.72 9.82
C MET A 138 8.09 -9.19 10.79
N ARG A 139 7.80 -8.09 11.50
CA ARG A 139 8.70 -7.49 12.49
C ARG A 139 8.95 -8.42 13.67
N GLU A 140 7.89 -8.99 14.24
CA GLU A 140 8.02 -10.01 15.30
C GLU A 140 8.89 -11.18 14.84
N GLN A 141 8.70 -11.62 13.60
CA GLN A 141 9.46 -12.73 13.05
C GLN A 141 10.93 -12.39 12.84
N VAL A 142 11.26 -11.19 12.36
CA VAL A 142 12.65 -10.73 12.21
C VAL A 142 13.35 -10.70 13.58
N GLN A 143 12.66 -10.22 14.61
CA GLN A 143 13.19 -10.14 15.98
C GLN A 143 13.36 -11.51 16.65
N ASN A 144 12.58 -12.51 16.25
CA ASN A 144 12.70 -13.89 16.75
C ASN A 144 13.84 -14.69 16.09
N VAL A 145 14.39 -14.19 14.98
CA VAL A 145 15.47 -14.85 14.21
C VAL A 145 16.86 -14.26 14.55
N GLU A 146 16.94 -13.03 15.05
CA GLU A 146 18.14 -12.47 15.72
C GLU A 146 18.45 -13.15 17.06
#